data_AF-K0IIH8-F1
#
_entry.id   AF-K0IIH8-F1
#
_cell.length_a   1.000
_cell.length_b   1.000
_cell.length_c   1.000
_cell.angle_alpha   90.00
_cell.angle_beta   90.00
_cell.angle_gamma   90.00
#
_symmetry.space_group_name_H-M   'P 1'
#
loop_
_entity.id
_entity.type
_entity.pdbx_description
1 polymer ?
#
loop_
_entity_poly.entity_id
_entity_poly.type
_entity_poly.pdbx_seq_one_letter_code
_entity_poly.pdbx_strand_id
1 'polypeptide(L)'
;MKFKNVLDCGLTMGIASIMLNAKMLSEKLPPIQYRISADYGEVSVARSASSQSEDLFGSAMNICAKINSKAKPNGLVIGEALFDKGMNMSLSHLKRDSLV
;
A
#
# COMPACT_ATOMS: atom_id res chain seq x y z
N MET A 1 -3.24 -8.20 10.19
CA MET A 1 -2.36 -8.06 9.00
C MET A 1 -0.97 -7.62 9.44
N LYS A 2 0.11 -8.23 8.93
CA LYS A 2 1.49 -7.86 9.32
C LYS A 2 2.01 -6.73 8.43
N PHE A 3 2.74 -5.78 9.00
CA PHE A 3 3.34 -4.63 8.29
C PHE A 3 4.12 -5.04 7.03
N LYS A 4 4.96 -6.09 7.15
CA LYS A 4 5.75 -6.64 6.04
C LYS A 4 4.88 -7.02 4.84
N ASN A 5 3.70 -7.60 5.06
CA ASN A 5 2.81 -8.03 3.99
C ASN A 5 2.32 -6.86 3.14
N VAL A 6 2.10 -5.68 3.75
CA VAL A 6 1.67 -4.47 3.04
C VAL A 6 2.79 -3.98 2.11
N LEU A 7 4.03 -3.95 2.60
CA LEU A 7 5.19 -3.55 1.79
C LEU A 7 5.50 -4.57 0.70
N ASP A 8 5.49 -5.86 1.01
CA ASP A 8 5.70 -6.93 0.03
C ASP A 8 4.66 -6.86 -1.08
N CYS A 9 3.38 -6.65 -0.72
CA CYS A 9 2.30 -6.47 -1.68
C CYS A 9 2.54 -5.26 -2.58
N GLY A 10 2.84 -4.08 -2.01
CA GLY A 10 3.14 -2.87 -2.76
C GLY A 10 4.32 -3.01 -3.71
N LEU A 11 5.42 -3.63 -3.25
CA LEU A 11 6.60 -3.87 -4.10
C LEU A 11 6.30 -4.88 -5.20
N THR A 12 5.59 -5.97 -4.89
CA THR A 12 5.19 -6.98 -5.86
C THR A 12 4.29 -6.36 -6.93
N MET A 13 3.32 -5.52 -6.54
CA MET A 13 2.52 -4.76 -7.48
C MET A 13 3.40 -3.86 -8.35
N GLY A 14 4.41 -3.16 -7.83
CA GLY A 14 5.35 -2.37 -8.64
C GLY A 14 6.09 -3.21 -9.70
N ILE A 15 6.63 -4.36 -9.29
CA ILE A 15 7.36 -5.30 -10.18
C ILE A 15 6.42 -5.90 -11.24
N ALA A 16 5.17 -6.19 -10.88
CA ALA A 16 4.17 -6.75 -11.79
C ALA A 16 3.91 -5.87 -13.02
N SER A 17 4.24 -4.57 -12.97
CA SER A 17 4.13 -3.66 -14.11
C SER A 17 4.92 -4.15 -15.33
N ILE A 18 6.03 -4.87 -15.12
CA ILE A 18 6.84 -5.46 -16.19
C ILE A 18 6.03 -6.53 -16.94
N MET A 19 5.46 -7.47 -16.20
CA MET A 19 4.68 -8.57 -16.76
C MET A 19 3.38 -8.07 -17.40
N LEU A 20 2.71 -7.12 -16.76
CA LEU A 20 1.51 -6.48 -17.29
C LEU A 20 1.80 -5.78 -18.62
N ASN A 21 2.87 -4.99 -18.70
CA ASN A 21 3.21 -4.28 -19.93
C ASN A 21 3.71 -5.22 -21.05
N ALA A 22 4.37 -6.32 -20.71
CA ALA A 22 4.68 -7.38 -21.69
C ALA A 22 3.38 -7.99 -22.27
N LYS A 23 2.37 -8.22 -21.43
CA LYS A 23 1.06 -8.71 -21.85
C LYS A 23 0.32 -7.69 -22.72
N MET A 24 0.27 -6.41 -22.31
CA MET A 24 -0.31 -5.32 -23.11
C MET A 24 0.33 -5.25 -24.51
N LEU A 25 1.66 -5.32 -24.58
CA LEU A 25 2.39 -5.34 -25.85
C LEU A 25 2.01 -6.53 -26.73
N SER A 26 1.88 -7.73 -26.15
CA SER A 26 1.48 -8.94 -26.89
C SER A 26 0.08 -8.82 -27.50
N GLU A 27 -0.79 -8.03 -26.87
CA GLU A 27 -2.16 -7.76 -27.33
C GLU A 27 -2.25 -6.51 -28.22
N LYS A 28 -1.11 -5.90 -28.56
CA LYS A 28 -1.01 -4.64 -29.33
C LYS A 28 -1.72 -3.47 -28.63
N LEU A 29 -1.72 -3.47 -27.31
CA LEU A 29 -2.27 -2.40 -26.48
C LEU A 29 -1.14 -1.51 -25.93
N PRO A 30 -1.43 -0.22 -25.67
CA PRO A 30 -0.46 0.70 -25.08
C PRO A 30 -0.06 0.26 -23.65
N PRO A 31 1.16 0.60 -23.20
CA PRO A 31 1.60 0.28 -21.85
C PRO A 31 0.77 1.03 -20.81
N ILE A 32 0.55 0.39 -19.66
CA ILE A 32 -0.10 0.96 -18.49
C ILE A 32 0.91 1.41 -17.45
N GLN A 33 0.49 2.42 -16.70
CA GLN A 33 1.18 2.92 -15.52
C GLN A 33 0.17 3.14 -14.40
N TYR A 34 0.54 2.80 -13.18
CA TYR A 34 -0.28 3.01 -11.99
C TYR A 34 0.57 3.56 -10.85
N ARG A 35 -0.07 3.94 -9.76
CA ARG A 35 0.58 4.44 -8.55
C ARG A 35 0.03 3.69 -7.35
N ILE A 36 0.91 3.41 -6.40
CA ILE A 36 0.58 2.65 -5.21
C ILE A 36 0.85 3.54 -4.01
N SER A 37 -0.14 3.66 -3.13
CA SER A 37 -0.03 4.37 -1.86
C SER A 37 -0.47 3.47 -0.71
N ALA A 38 0.23 3.54 0.42
CA ALA A 38 -0.20 2.87 1.64
C ALA A 38 0.04 3.78 2.85
N ASP A 39 -0.90 3.75 3.79
CA ASP A 39 -0.77 4.41 5.08
C ASP A 39 -1.40 3.55 6.19
N TYR A 40 -1.14 3.90 7.45
CA TYR A 40 -1.62 3.15 8.60
C TYR A 40 -2.44 4.05 9.54
N GLY A 41 -3.65 3.61 9.88
CA GLY A 41 -4.48 4.30 10.86
C GLY A 41 -5.81 3.61 11.06
N GLU A 42 -6.59 4.15 11.99
CA GLU A 42 -7.96 3.70 12.22
C GLU A 42 -8.86 4.11 11.05
N VAL A 43 -9.79 3.22 10.70
CA VAL A 43 -10.79 3.43 9.65
C VAL A 43 -12.15 2.97 10.12
N SER A 44 -13.19 3.68 9.68
CA SER A 44 -14.58 3.24 9.83
C SER A 44 -14.98 2.43 8.60
N VAL A 45 -15.63 1.30 8.81
CA VAL A 45 -16.17 0.46 7.74
C VAL A 45 -17.64 0.83 7.56
N ALA A 46 -18.03 1.23 6.35
CA ALA A 46 -19.43 1.37 5.98
C ALA A 46 -19.82 0.21 5.06
N ARG A 47 -21.02 -0.33 5.30
CA ARG A 47 -21.63 -1.31 4.42
C ARG A 47 -22.89 -0.68 3.83
N SER A 48 -22.97 -0.60 2.51
CA SER A 48 -24.18 -0.14 1.85
C SER A 48 -25.29 -1.18 1.96
N ALA A 49 -26.53 -0.74 2.13
CA ALA A 49 -27.68 -1.64 2.11
C ALA A 49 -27.94 -2.24 0.71
N SER A 50 -27.43 -1.60 -0.35
CA SER A 50 -27.66 -1.99 -1.75
C SER A 50 -26.48 -2.72 -2.41
N SER A 51 -25.33 -2.83 -1.74
CA SER A 51 -24.18 -3.57 -2.26
C SER A 51 -23.58 -4.49 -1.19
N GLN A 52 -22.95 -5.58 -1.61
CA GLN A 52 -22.16 -6.43 -0.70
C GLN A 52 -20.75 -5.87 -0.44
N SER A 53 -20.42 -4.67 -0.95
CA SER A 53 -19.10 -4.07 -0.79
C SER A 53 -18.98 -3.32 0.54
N GLU A 54 -17.79 -3.37 1.12
CA GLU A 54 -17.41 -2.61 2.30
C GLU A 54 -16.53 -1.43 1.88
N ASP A 55 -16.93 -0.23 2.29
CA ASP A 55 -16.18 1.00 2.06
C ASP A 55 -15.42 1.41 3.32
N LEU A 56 -14.21 1.93 3.14
CA LEU A 56 -13.37 2.42 4.24
C LEU A 56 -13.35 3.94 4.25
N PHE A 57 -13.63 4.52 5.41
CA PHE A 57 -13.60 5.94 5.67
C PHE A 57 -12.62 6.28 6.79
N GLY A 58 -12.05 7.48 6.76
CA GLY A 58 -11.16 7.96 7.81
C GLY A 58 -10.00 8.78 7.27
N SER A 59 -9.26 9.42 8.18
CA SER A 59 -8.09 10.25 7.83
C SER A 59 -7.01 9.43 7.12
N ALA A 60 -6.79 8.18 7.50
CA ALA A 60 -5.85 7.28 6.84
C ALA A 60 -6.16 7.08 5.35
N MET A 61 -7.45 6.94 4.98
CA MET A 61 -7.86 6.83 3.58
C MET A 61 -7.63 8.14 2.80
N ASN A 62 -7.87 9.28 3.45
CA ASN A 62 -7.60 10.59 2.85
C ASN A 62 -6.10 10.82 2.63
N ILE A 63 -5.25 10.39 3.58
CA ILE A 63 -3.79 10.49 3.44
C ILE A 63 -3.34 9.60 2.28
N CYS A 64 -3.75 8.34 2.23
CA CYS A 64 -3.49 7.43 1.11
C CYS A 64 -3.81 8.11 -0.24
N ALA A 65 -5.03 8.63 -0.39
CA ALA A 65 -5.46 9.31 -1.61
C ALA A 65 -4.58 10.52 -1.94
N LYS A 66 -4.24 11.34 -0.93
CA LYS A 66 -3.40 12.53 -1.10
C LYS A 66 -1.98 12.18 -1.53
N ILE A 67 -1.33 11.22 -0.86
CA ILE A 67 0.06 10.84 -1.14
C ILE A 67 0.17 10.08 -2.47
N ASN A 68 -0.88 9.40 -2.93
CA ASN A 68 -0.86 8.69 -4.21
C ASN A 68 -0.48 9.59 -5.39
N SER A 69 -0.82 10.88 -5.33
CA SER A 69 -0.41 11.88 -6.34
C SER A 69 1.10 12.14 -6.37
N LYS A 70 1.83 11.78 -5.31
CA LYS A 70 3.27 11.97 -5.15
C LYS A 70 4.09 10.74 -5.54
N ALA A 71 3.45 9.60 -5.75
CA ALA A 71 4.15 8.40 -6.22
C ALA A 71 4.63 8.57 -7.67
N LYS A 72 5.85 8.08 -7.95
CA LYS A 72 6.32 7.91 -9.32
C LYS A 72 5.46 6.84 -10.04
N PRO A 73 5.36 6.87 -11.38
CA PRO A 73 4.74 5.78 -12.12
C PRO A 73 5.31 4.41 -11.71
N ASN A 74 4.42 3.45 -11.47
CA ASN A 74 4.65 2.10 -10.96
C ASN A 74 5.38 2.04 -9.60
N GLY A 75 5.45 3.17 -8.90
CA GLY A 75 6.10 3.30 -7.60
C GLY A 75 5.15 3.18 -6.43
N LEU A 76 5.72 2.80 -5.28
CA LEU A 76 5.07 2.82 -3.97
C LEU A 76 5.48 4.07 -3.19
N VAL A 77 4.51 4.78 -2.64
CA VAL A 77 4.70 5.80 -1.60
C VAL A 77 4.02 5.36 -0.31
N ILE A 78 4.66 5.59 0.82
CA ILE A 78 4.09 5.29 2.13
C ILE A 78 3.90 6.56 2.96
N GLY A 79 2.83 6.60 3.74
CA GLY A 79 2.58 7.66 4.70
C GLY A 79 3.48 7.55 5.93
N GLU A 80 3.59 8.65 6.68
CA GLU A 80 4.40 8.77 7.89
C GLU A 80 3.96 7.76 8.96
N ALA A 81 2.66 7.61 9.19
CA ALA A 81 2.14 6.69 10.20
C ALA A 81 2.50 5.22 9.90
N LEU A 82 2.45 4.83 8.61
CA LEU A 82 2.93 3.51 8.19
C LEU A 82 4.44 3.36 8.38
N PHE A 83 5.23 4.37 8.02
CA PHE A 83 6.69 4.37 8.22
C PHE A 83 7.05 4.20 9.70
N ASP A 84 6.44 4.99 10.58
CA ASP A 84 6.67 4.95 12.03
C ASP A 84 6.26 3.60 12.63
N LYS A 85 5.16 3.00 12.14
CA LYS A 85 4.75 1.65 12.56
C LYS A 85 5.82 0.62 12.23
N GLY A 86 6.43 0.70 11.04
CA GLY A 86 7.54 -0.15 10.63
C GLY A 86 8.77 0.02 11.51
N MET A 87 9.14 1.27 11.80
CA MET A 87 10.30 1.58 12.67
C MET A 87 10.11 1.05 14.09
N ASN A 88 8.92 1.25 14.67
CA ASN A 88 8.58 0.76 16.01
C ASN A 88 8.60 -0.76 16.09
N MET A 89 8.17 -1.46 15.03
CA MET A 89 8.30 -2.91 14.96
C MET A 89 9.77 -3.34 14.99
N SER A 90 10.66 -2.66 14.26
CA SER A 90 12.10 -2.99 14.24
C SER A 90 12.77 -2.76 15.61
N LEU A 91 12.47 -1.63 16.27
CA LEU A 91 12.96 -1.32 17.63
C LEU A 91 12.47 -2.32 18.69
N SER A 92 11.24 -2.84 18.55
CA SER A 92 10.73 -3.86 19.46
C SER A 92 11.44 -5.22 19.35
N HIS A 93 12.04 -5.53 18.20
CA HIS A 93 12.88 -6.72 18.04
C HIS A 93 14.25 -6.50 18.70
N LEU A 94 14.89 -5.35 18.45
CA LEU A 94 16.15 -4.97 19.10
C LEU A 94 16.07 -4.93 20.64
N LYS A 95 14.94 -4.48 21.20
CA LYS A 95 14.72 -4.48 22.66
C LYS A 95 14.52 -5.89 23.25
N ARG A 96 14.02 -6.86 22.48
CA ARG A 96 13.92 -8.26 22.95
C ARG A 96 15.28 -8.94 22.96
N ASP A 97 16.14 -8.64 21.99
CA ASP A 97 17.48 -9.22 21.89
C ASP A 97 18.46 -8.64 22.94
N SER A 98 18.09 -7.53 23.61
CA SER A 98 18.88 -6.89 24.67
C SER A 98 18.50 -7.35 26.10
N LEU A 99 17.52 -8.26 26.23
CA LEU A 99 17.01 -8.77 27.52
C LEU A 99 17.25 -10.28 27.69
N VAL A 100 18.20 -10.85 26.96
CA VAL A 100 18.71 -12.22 27.13
C VAL A 100 20.19 -12.17 27.49
#